data_AF-A0A9E3QH85-F1
#
_entry.id   AF-A0A9E3QH85-F1
#
_cell.length_a   1.000
_cell.length_b   1.000
_cell.length_c   1.000
_cell.angle_alpha   90.00
_cell.angle_beta   90.00
_cell.angle_gamma   90.00
#
_symmetry.space_group_name_H-M   'P 1'
#
loop_
_entity.id
_entity.type
_entity.pdbx_description
1 polymer ?
#
loop_
_entity_poly.entity_id
_entity_poly.type
_entity_poly.pdbx_seq_one_letter_code
_entity_poly.pdbx_strand_id
1 'polypeptide(L)' 'MRQVLFHIPGLGLPIFGYGLMLFFAFLGSMNLAAWRARREGLDPEQVYDLALWVFIGGLLGA' A
#
# COMPACT_ATOMS: atom_id res chain seq x y z
N MET A 1 1.03 -22.16 10.19
CA MET A 1 0.79 -20.70 10.08
C MET A 1 -0.46 -20.49 9.23
N ARG A 2 -1.49 -19.81 9.74
CA ARG A 2 -2.76 -19.63 9.00
C ARG A 2 -2.61 -18.42 8.09
N GLN A 3 -2.59 -18.64 6.78
CA GLN A 3 -2.37 -17.56 5.80
C GLN A 3 -3.60 -16.64 5.68
N VAL A 4 -4.79 -17.19 5.93
CA VAL A 4 -6.08 -16.49 5.84
C VAL A 4 -6.46 -15.89 7.20
N LEU A 5 -6.60 -14.56 7.25
CA LEU A 5 -6.94 -13.82 8.47
C LEU A 5 -8.44 -13.91 8.76
N PHE A 6 -9.27 -13.60 7.76
CA PHE A 6 -10.72 -13.72 7.79
C PHE A 6 -11.27 -13.80 6.37
N HIS A 7 -12.48 -14.34 6.24
CA HIS A 7 -13.21 -14.38 4.98
C HIS A 7 -14.18 -13.20 4.95
N ILE A 8 -14.28 -12.51 3.82
CA ILE A 8 -15.26 -11.44 3.65
C ILE A 8 -16.66 -12.08 3.55
N PRO A 9 -17.59 -11.82 4.48
CA PRO A 9 -18.94 -12.36 4.39
C PRO A 9 -19.65 -11.73 3.18
N GLY A 10 -20.13 -12.58 2.25
CA GLY A 10 -20.78 -12.17 1.00
C GLY A 10 -19.97 -12.41 -0.27
N LEU A 11 -18.62 -12.39 -0.21
CA LEU A 11 -17.76 -12.65 -1.36
C LEU A 11 -16.92 -13.93 -1.23
N GLY A 12 -16.78 -14.51 -0.03
CA GLY A 12 -16.02 -15.75 0.18
C GLY A 12 -14.51 -15.61 -0.08
N LEU A 13 -14.03 -14.40 -0.39
CA LEU A 13 -12.64 -14.13 -0.69
C LEU A 13 -11.80 -14.23 0.58
N PRO A 14 -10.76 -15.10 0.60
CA PRO A 14 -9.84 -15.20 1.71
C PRO A 14 -8.91 -13.98 1.73
N ILE A 15 -8.91 -13.21 2.81
CA ILE A 15 -7.92 -12.14 2.99
C ILE A 15 -6.65 -12.76 3.58
N PHE A 16 -5.56 -12.67 2.82
CA PHE A 16 -4.25 -13.13 3.28
C PHE A 16 -3.60 -12.11 4.22
N GLY A 17 -3.16 -12.57 5.39
CA GLY A 17 -2.51 -11.69 6.36
C GLY A 17 -1.22 -11.05 5.83
N TYR A 18 -0.46 -11.78 5.01
CA TYR A 18 0.76 -11.25 4.38
C TYR A 18 0.46 -10.10 3.42
N GLY A 19 -0.53 -10.26 2.53
CA GLY A 19 -0.93 -9.19 1.60
C GLY A 19 -1.47 -7.97 2.34
N LEU A 20 -2.23 -8.18 3.42
CA LEU A 20 -2.72 -7.12 4.29
C LEU A 20 -1.57 -6.34 4.95
N MET A 21 -0.56 -7.04 5.48
CA MET A 21 0.63 -6.40 6.06
C MET A 21 1.40 -5.58 5.02
N LEU A 22 1.53 -6.10 3.79
CA LEU A 22 2.20 -5.39 2.70
C LEU A 22 1.45 -4.11 2.33
N PHE A 23 0.11 -4.17 2.27
CA PHE A 23 -0.74 -3.01 2.04
C PHE A 23 -0.56 -1.94 3.14
N PHE A 24 -0.55 -2.34 4.41
CA PHE A 24 -0.29 -1.41 5.50
C PHE A 24 1.13 -0.83 5.48
N ALA A 25 2.13 -1.64 5.15
CA ALA A 25 3.51 -1.17 5.00
C ALA A 25 3.61 -0.12 3.88
N PHE A 26 2.95 -0.36 2.75
CA PHE A 26 2.89 0.57 1.63
C PHE A 26 2.17 1.88 1.99
N LEU A 27 1.00 1.81 2.62
CA LEU A 27 0.31 3.04 3.07
C LEU A 27 1.13 3.83 4.09
N GLY A 28 1.78 3.14 5.03
CA GLY A 28 2.61 3.76 6.05
C GLY A 28 3.82 4.47 5.46
N SER A 29 4.54 3.82 4.54
CA SER A 29 5.71 4.41 3.88
C SER A 29 5.34 5.57 2.96
N MET A 30 4.25 5.46 2.20
CA MET A 30 3.70 6.52 1.34
C MET A 30 3.32 7.75 2.15
N ASN A 31 2.58 7.59 3.26
CA ASN A 31 2.22 8.70 4.14
C ASN A 31 3.44 9.34 4.81
N LEU A 32 4.42 8.52 5.24
CA LEU A 32 5.65 9.03 5.82
C LEU A 32 6.47 9.84 4.80
N ALA A 33 6.54 9.37 3.56
CA ALA A 33 7.20 10.08 2.46
C ALA A 33 6.48 11.39 2.13
N ALA A 34 5.15 11.39 2.07
CA ALA A 34 4.35 12.59 1.85
C ALA A 34 4.53 13.61 2.99
N TRP A 35 4.57 13.14 4.24
CA TRP A 35 4.85 14.00 5.40
C TRP A 35 6.26 14.60 5.35
N ARG A 36 7.25 13.82 4.91
CA ARG A 36 8.61 14.32 4.71
C ARG A 36 8.69 15.33 3.58
N ALA A 37 8.02 15.09 2.46
CA ALA A 37 7.93 16.02 1.34
C ALA A 37 7.35 17.38 1.77
N ARG A 38 6.26 17.38 2.57
CA ARG A 38 5.72 18.63 3.16
C ARG A 38 6.77 19.40 3.96
N ARG A 39 7.57 18.70 4.76
CA ARG A 39 8.61 19.34 5.60
C ARG A 39 9.75 19.93 4.79
N GLU A 40 10.06 19.35 3.64
CA GLU A 40 11.11 19.80 2.73
C GLU A 40 10.61 20.86 1.73
N GLY A 41 9.33 21.27 1.83
CA GLY A 41 8.71 22.27 0.93
C GLY A 41 8.33 21.71 -0.45
N LEU A 42 8.31 20.38 -0.58
CA LEU A 42 7.91 19.67 -1.79
C LEU A 42 6.40 19.40 -1.78
N ASP A 43 5.82 19.28 -2.98
CA ASP A 43 4.42 18.95 -3.14
C ASP A 43 4.19 17.45 -2.82
N PRO A 44 3.40 17.12 -1.80
CA PRO A 44 3.11 15.73 -1.42
C PRO A 44 2.30 14.99 -2.46
N GLU A 45 1.57 15.71 -3.32
CA GLU A 45 0.77 15.11 -4.38
C GLU A 45 1.64 14.33 -5.36
N GLN A 46 2.84 14.85 -5.65
CA GLN A 46 3.84 14.15 -6.46
C GLN A 46 4.30 12.83 -5.83
N VAL A 47 4.38 12.76 -4.50
CA VAL A 47 4.72 11.52 -3.78
C VAL A 47 3.62 10.49 -3.94
N TYR A 48 2.37 10.92 -3.89
CA TYR A 48 1.24 10.01 -4.05
C TYR A 48 1.11 9.50 -5.49
N ASP A 49 1.33 10.36 -6.49
CA ASP A 49 1.38 9.95 -7.89
C ASP A 49 2.50 8.93 -8.13
N LEU A 50 3.71 9.22 -7.64
CA LEU A 50 4.83 8.28 -7.74
C LEU A 50 4.54 6.96 -7.05
N ALA A 51 3.96 6.99 -5.85
CA ALA A 51 3.59 5.78 -5.12
C ALA A 51 2.59 4.93 -5.92
N LEU A 52 1.60 5.56 -6.56
CA LEU A 52 0.62 4.86 -7.40
C LEU A 52 1.29 4.23 -8.63
N TRP A 53 2.16 4.97 -9.33
CA TRP A 53 2.89 4.45 -10.49
C TRP A 53 3.82 3.29 -10.14
N VAL A 54 4.54 3.39 -9.02
CA VAL A 54 5.41 2.31 -8.51
C VAL A 54 4.57 1.09 -8.12
N PHE A 55 3.41 1.29 -7.49
CA PHE A 55 2.51 0.20 -7.13
C PHE A 55 2.01 -0.55 -8.37
N ILE A 56 1.53 0.18 -9.39
CA ILE A 56 1.09 -0.41 -10.66
C ILE A 56 2.25 -1.11 -11.37
N GLY A 57 3.43 -0.48 -11.43
CA GLY A 57 4.62 -1.06 -12.05
C GLY A 57 5.07 -2.35 -11.35
N GLY A 58 5.03 -2.37 -10.01
CA GLY A 58 5.32 -3.57 -9.22
C GLY A 58 4.30 -4.68 -9.42
N LEU A 59 3.02 -4.34 -9.62
CA LEU A 59 1.96 -5.31 -9.90
C LEU A 59 2.09 -5.92 -11.31
N LEU A 60 2.44 -5.10 -12.30
CA LEU A 60 2.59 -5.54 -13.70
C LEU A 60 3.90 -6.29 -13.96
N GLY A 61 4.95 -6.01 -13.18
CA GLY A 61 6.26 -6.63 -13.34
C GLY A 61 6.44 -7.97 -12.63
N ALA A 62 5.50 -8.36 -11.75
CA ALA A 62 5.51 -9.62 -11.01
C ALA A 62 4.91 -10.77 -11.82
#